data_AF-A0A2Z5R1G5-F1
#
_entry.id   AF-A0A2Z5R1G5-F1
#
_cell.length_a   1.000
_cell.length_b   1.000
_cell.length_c   1.000
_cell.angle_alpha   90.00
_cell.angle_beta   90.00
_cell.angle_gamma   90.00
#
_symmetry.space_group_name_H-M   'P 1'
#
loop_
_entity.id
_entity.type
_entity.pdbx_description
1 polymer ?
#
loop_
_entity_poly.entity_id
_entity_poly.type
_entity_poly.pdbx_seq_one_letter_code
_entity_poly.pdbx_strand_id
1 'polypeptide(L)'
;MNLVRDYRSHTQVVELANRLLEARRPGKDSTEFSWAPPLRLVSQRGAGVECEWFEYADDEAQAQGIAEDILDLMNKDGLPASEIAVLFRTNAQSAVIESALSAAGVPYQLRGAEQFFERPEVKQAVLALRGSAKGTDGSEHAPSLVRDVLSSLGYSEKAPTSGVRCGRSGSRWRRWCLWLMLYTPSAKSRLLHKHPLSRGCLR
;
A
#
# COMPACT_ATOMS: atom_id res chain seq x y z
N MET A 1 -23.41 -15.84 8.26
CA MET A 1 -22.84 -16.61 7.13
C MET A 1 -21.36 -16.31 7.13
N ASN A 2 -20.51 -17.32 7.36
CA ASN A 2 -19.07 -17.11 7.59
C ASN A 2 -18.27 -17.32 6.30
N LEU A 3 -17.28 -16.46 6.02
CA LEU A 3 -16.38 -16.59 4.87
C LEU A 3 -15.13 -17.38 5.28
N VAL A 4 -15.21 -18.70 5.13
CA VAL A 4 -14.20 -19.65 5.63
C VAL A 4 -13.21 -20.08 4.52
N ARG A 5 -13.54 -19.86 3.24
CA ARG A 5 -12.77 -20.37 2.10
C ARG A 5 -11.72 -19.36 1.63
N ASP A 6 -10.46 -19.77 1.62
CA ASP A 6 -9.35 -19.00 1.05
C ASP A 6 -8.97 -19.52 -0.35
N TYR A 7 -8.89 -18.61 -1.33
CA TYR A 7 -8.56 -18.90 -2.73
C TYR A 7 -7.19 -18.34 -3.15
N ARG A 8 -6.44 -17.74 -2.21
CA ARG A 8 -5.19 -17.02 -2.49
C ARG A 8 -3.97 -17.85 -2.12
N SER A 9 -4.05 -18.60 -1.03
CA SER A 9 -2.93 -19.28 -0.40
C SER A 9 -3.06 -20.79 -0.47
N HIS A 10 -1.91 -21.47 -0.51
CA HIS A 10 -1.84 -22.93 -0.39
C HIS A 10 -2.13 -23.40 1.04
N THR A 11 -2.42 -24.70 1.19
CA THR A 11 -2.77 -25.31 2.48
C THR A 11 -1.77 -24.99 3.59
N GLN A 12 -0.47 -25.12 3.33
CA GLN A 12 0.60 -24.90 4.31
C GLN A 12 0.58 -23.49 4.90
N VAL A 13 0.45 -22.47 4.05
CA VAL A 13 0.38 -21.07 4.48
C VAL A 13 -0.88 -20.81 5.31
N VAL A 14 -2.03 -21.36 4.88
CA VAL A 14 -3.31 -21.18 5.60
C VAL A 14 -3.27 -21.87 6.97
N GLU A 15 -2.71 -23.07 7.05
CA GLU A 15 -2.57 -23.81 8.30
C GLU A 15 -1.60 -23.14 9.26
N LEU A 16 -0.46 -22.64 8.77
CA LEU A 16 0.47 -21.86 9.58
C LEU A 16 -0.20 -20.58 10.12
N ALA A 17 -0.94 -19.85 9.28
CA ALA A 17 -1.65 -18.65 9.69
C ALA A 17 -2.74 -18.94 10.74
N ASN A 18 -3.52 -20.01 10.56
CA ASN A 18 -4.52 -20.45 11.54
C ASN A 18 -3.86 -20.77 12.89
N ARG A 19 -2.75 -21.53 12.90
CA ARG A 19 -2.01 -21.85 14.14
C ARG A 19 -1.47 -20.60 14.83
N LEU A 20 -0.93 -19.64 14.07
CA LEU A 20 -0.43 -18.38 14.63
C LEU A 20 -1.56 -17.56 15.27
N LEU A 21 -2.73 -17.49 14.62
CA LEU A 21 -3.88 -16.80 15.16
C LEU A 21 -4.52 -17.50 16.36
N GLU A 22 -4.45 -18.84 16.44
CA GLU A 22 -4.90 -19.62 17.61
C GLU A 22 -3.95 -19.43 18.80
N ALA A 23 -2.64 -19.37 18.57
CA ALA A 23 -1.63 -19.19 19.62
C ALA A 23 -1.51 -17.75 20.15
N ARG A 24 -2.20 -16.78 19.52
CA ARG A 24 -2.08 -15.37 19.88
C ARG A 24 -2.49 -15.12 21.32
N ARG A 25 -1.75 -14.25 22.00
CA ARG A 25 -2.09 -13.78 23.35
C ARG A 25 -2.49 -12.30 23.27
N PRO A 26 -3.64 -11.90 23.84
CA PRO A 26 -3.98 -10.48 23.91
C PRO A 26 -2.88 -9.75 24.70
N GLY A 27 -2.29 -8.72 24.11
CA GLY A 27 -1.41 -7.78 24.80
C GLY A 27 -2.19 -6.89 25.78
N LYS A 28 -1.46 -6.13 26.60
CA LYS A 28 -2.05 -5.20 27.60
C LYS A 28 -3.02 -4.18 27.00
N ASP A 29 -2.82 -3.79 25.75
CA ASP A 29 -3.64 -2.78 25.06
C ASP A 29 -4.77 -3.40 24.21
N SER A 30 -4.99 -4.72 24.30
CA SER A 30 -6.08 -5.36 23.57
C SER A 30 -7.41 -5.01 24.22
N THR A 31 -8.29 -4.35 23.49
CA THR A 31 -9.69 -4.21 23.90
C THR A 31 -10.45 -5.50 23.62
N GLU A 32 -11.59 -5.70 24.30
CA GLU A 32 -12.51 -6.84 24.08
C GLU A 32 -12.92 -7.00 22.60
N PHE A 33 -12.93 -5.89 21.85
CA PHE A 33 -13.24 -5.85 20.41
C PHE A 33 -12.00 -5.82 19.48
N SER A 34 -10.78 -5.74 20.01
CA SER A 34 -9.57 -5.67 19.17
C SER A 34 -9.37 -6.93 18.33
N TRP A 35 -9.90 -8.07 18.79
CA TRP A 35 -9.74 -9.35 18.13
C TRP A 35 -11.03 -10.16 18.18
N ALA A 36 -11.78 -10.17 17.08
CA ALA A 36 -12.90 -11.09 16.92
C ALA A 36 -12.44 -12.56 17.08
N PRO A 37 -13.33 -13.49 17.51
CA PRO A 37 -13.02 -14.90 17.57
C PRO A 37 -12.38 -15.37 16.25
N PRO A 38 -11.23 -16.08 16.30
CA PRO A 38 -10.50 -16.41 15.09
C PRO A 38 -11.37 -17.32 14.21
N LEU A 39 -11.69 -16.83 13.01
CA LEU A 39 -12.34 -17.63 11.99
C LEU A 39 -11.26 -18.52 11.35
N ARG A 40 -11.42 -19.83 11.48
CA ARG A 40 -10.48 -20.79 10.90
C ARG A 40 -10.68 -20.89 9.40
N LEU A 41 -9.64 -20.63 8.61
CA LEU A 41 -9.71 -20.64 7.15
C LEU A 41 -9.39 -22.01 6.55
N VAL A 42 -9.94 -22.31 5.37
CA VAL A 42 -9.69 -23.55 4.60
C VAL A 42 -9.28 -23.19 3.17
N SER A 43 -8.08 -23.61 2.77
CA SER A 43 -7.54 -23.38 1.41
C SER A 43 -8.32 -24.12 0.33
N GLN A 44 -8.41 -23.52 -0.85
CA GLN A 44 -8.98 -24.11 -2.07
C GLN A 44 -7.92 -24.37 -3.17
N ARG A 45 -6.66 -23.98 -2.97
CA ARG A 45 -5.57 -24.13 -3.98
C ARG A 45 -4.84 -25.47 -3.91
N GLY A 46 -5.10 -26.27 -2.88
CA GLY A 46 -4.40 -27.53 -2.62
C GLY A 46 -3.03 -27.32 -1.96
N ALA A 47 -2.28 -28.41 -1.82
CA ALA A 47 -0.95 -28.40 -1.22
C ALA A 47 0.03 -27.57 -2.06
N GLY A 48 0.90 -26.84 -1.37
CA GLY A 48 2.04 -26.11 -1.93
C GLY A 48 3.33 -26.52 -1.23
N VAL A 49 4.33 -25.63 -1.28
CA VAL A 49 5.62 -25.80 -0.62
C VAL A 49 5.48 -25.59 0.90
N GLU A 50 6.28 -26.31 1.68
CA GLU A 50 6.35 -26.12 3.13
C GLU A 50 6.93 -24.76 3.50
N CYS A 51 6.46 -24.19 4.61
CA CYS A 51 6.98 -22.93 5.11
C CYS A 51 8.27 -23.18 5.90
N GLU A 52 9.37 -22.58 5.45
CA GLU A 52 10.67 -22.70 6.10
C GLU A 52 10.98 -21.46 6.95
N TRP A 53 11.88 -21.63 7.91
CA TRP A 53 12.39 -20.55 8.74
C TRP A 53 13.91 -20.64 8.79
N PHE A 54 14.56 -19.49 8.78
CA PHE A 54 16.02 -19.39 8.78
C PHE A 54 16.45 -18.39 9.86
N GLU A 55 17.53 -18.75 10.56
CA GLU A 55 18.19 -17.89 11.54
C GLU A 55 19.55 -17.46 10.97
N TYR A 56 19.86 -16.18 11.11
CA TYR A 56 21.08 -15.56 10.62
C TYR A 56 21.82 -14.92 11.79
N ALA A 57 23.15 -14.78 11.66
CA ALA A 57 23.99 -14.22 12.70
C ALA A 57 23.72 -12.72 12.96
N ASP A 58 23.39 -11.97 11.90
CA ASP A 58 23.09 -10.54 11.94
C ASP A 58 22.18 -10.13 10.76
N ASP A 59 21.80 -8.85 10.75
CA ASP A 59 20.91 -8.27 9.73
C ASP A 59 21.55 -8.22 8.33
N GLU A 60 22.89 -8.10 8.23
CA GLU A 60 23.60 -8.08 6.95
C GLU A 60 23.60 -9.47 6.32
N ALA A 61 23.92 -10.50 7.11
CA ALA A 61 23.86 -11.90 6.71
C ALA A 61 22.43 -12.31 6.31
N GLN A 62 21.41 -11.86 7.06
CA GLN A 62 20.02 -12.08 6.69
C GLN A 62 19.67 -11.45 5.34
N ALA A 63 20.06 -10.19 5.13
CA ALA A 63 19.77 -9.48 3.88
C ALA A 63 20.46 -10.13 2.68
N GLN A 64 21.71 -10.59 2.85
CA GLN A 64 22.43 -11.32 1.82
C GLN A 64 21.76 -12.67 1.50
N GLY A 65 21.41 -13.45 2.52
CA GLY A 65 20.71 -14.72 2.34
C GLY A 65 19.37 -14.55 1.61
N ILE A 66 18.59 -13.52 1.97
CA ILE A 66 17.34 -13.18 1.25
C ILE A 66 17.63 -12.85 -0.22
N ALA A 67 18.68 -12.08 -0.52
CA ALA A 67 19.00 -11.72 -1.91
C ALA A 67 19.45 -12.95 -2.73
N GLU A 68 20.21 -13.86 -2.12
CA GLU A 68 20.63 -15.13 -2.72
C GLU A 68 19.44 -16.05 -3.00
N ASP A 69 18.52 -16.21 -2.04
CA ASP A 69 17.30 -17.01 -2.20
C ASP A 69 16.42 -16.48 -3.34
N ILE A 70 16.25 -15.16 -3.43
CA ILE A 70 15.46 -14.52 -4.50
C ILE A 70 16.12 -14.76 -5.85
N LEU A 71 17.44 -14.62 -5.93
CA LEU A 71 18.20 -14.85 -7.16
C LEU A 71 18.07 -16.32 -7.60
N ASP A 72 18.10 -17.26 -6.66
CA ASP A 72 17.90 -18.68 -6.91
C ASP A 72 16.49 -18.97 -7.44
N LEU A 73 15.44 -18.41 -6.84
CA LEU A 73 14.06 -18.53 -7.34
C LEU A 73 13.91 -17.97 -8.76
N MET A 74 14.59 -16.86 -9.06
CA MET A 74 14.55 -16.25 -10.40
C MET A 74 15.29 -17.09 -11.44
N ASN A 75 16.47 -17.61 -11.09
CA ASN A 75 17.35 -18.29 -12.05
C ASN A 75 17.01 -19.77 -12.22
N LYS A 76 16.65 -20.47 -11.14
CA LYS A 76 16.39 -21.92 -11.15
C LYS A 76 14.93 -22.21 -11.48
N ASP A 77 14.00 -21.52 -10.82
CA ASP A 77 12.57 -21.77 -10.96
C ASP A 77 11.91 -20.86 -12.01
N GLY A 78 12.63 -19.87 -12.52
CA GLY A 78 12.14 -18.95 -13.55
C GLY A 78 11.05 -17.99 -13.04
N LEU A 79 10.96 -17.79 -11.72
CA LEU A 79 9.97 -16.91 -11.12
C LEU A 79 10.28 -15.44 -11.44
N PRO A 80 9.31 -14.65 -11.93
CA PRO A 80 9.54 -13.23 -12.16
C PRO A 80 9.67 -12.49 -10.82
N ALA A 81 10.59 -11.53 -10.74
CA ALA A 81 10.78 -10.71 -9.53
C ALA A 81 9.49 -10.02 -9.04
N SER A 82 8.52 -9.77 -9.92
CA SER A 82 7.22 -9.19 -9.58
C SER A 82 6.31 -10.10 -8.76
N GLU A 83 6.59 -11.40 -8.70
CA GLU A 83 5.84 -12.38 -7.90
C GLU A 83 6.47 -12.63 -6.53
N ILE A 84 7.61 -11.99 -6.25
CA ILE A 84 8.36 -12.13 -5.01
C ILE A 84 8.19 -10.85 -4.18
N ALA A 85 7.89 -11.00 -2.89
CA ALA A 85 7.72 -9.87 -1.98
C ALA A 85 8.45 -10.13 -0.65
N VAL A 86 9.24 -9.15 -0.22
CA VAL A 86 9.90 -9.14 1.09
C VAL A 86 9.13 -8.21 2.02
N LEU A 87 8.65 -8.75 3.15
CA LEU A 87 7.90 -8.01 4.16
C LEU A 87 8.76 -7.82 5.41
N PHE A 88 8.88 -6.59 5.89
CA PHE A 88 9.62 -6.25 7.10
C PHE A 88 8.76 -5.40 8.04
N ARG A 89 9.13 -5.37 9.32
CA ARG A 89 8.30 -4.73 10.36
C ARG A 89 8.52 -3.23 10.44
N THR A 90 9.75 -2.77 10.22
CA THR A 90 10.11 -1.36 10.36
C THR A 90 10.88 -0.87 9.15
N ASN A 91 10.71 0.42 8.80
CA ASN A 91 11.39 1.01 7.65
C ASN A 91 12.91 1.01 7.80
N ALA A 92 13.45 0.95 9.02
CA ALA A 92 14.90 0.88 9.25
C ALA A 92 15.51 -0.41 8.66
N GLN A 93 14.75 -1.49 8.58
CA GLN A 93 15.21 -2.76 8.01
C GLN A 93 15.32 -2.72 6.48
N SER A 94 14.72 -1.72 5.79
CA SER A 94 14.74 -1.70 4.32
C SER A 94 16.12 -1.43 3.76
N ALA A 95 16.90 -0.54 4.38
CA ALA A 95 18.17 -0.07 3.83
C ALA A 95 19.19 -1.20 3.58
N VAL A 96 19.31 -2.14 4.53
CA VAL A 96 20.25 -3.28 4.44
C VAL A 96 19.79 -4.25 3.35
N ILE A 97 18.48 -4.53 3.28
CA ILE A 97 17.88 -5.40 2.25
C ILE A 97 18.04 -4.79 0.85
N GLU A 98 17.80 -3.48 0.70
CA GLU A 98 17.97 -2.77 -0.57
C GLU A 98 19.42 -2.81 -1.06
N SER A 99 20.38 -2.62 -0.15
CA SER A 99 21.81 -2.72 -0.46
C SER A 99 22.18 -4.12 -0.95
N ALA A 100 21.71 -5.17 -0.26
CA ALA A 100 21.96 -6.55 -0.64
C ALA A 100 21.33 -6.92 -2.00
N LEU A 101 20.07 -6.53 -2.25
CA LEU A 101 19.40 -6.75 -3.53
C LEU A 101 20.10 -6.03 -4.67
N SER A 102 20.53 -4.79 -4.44
CA SER A 102 21.30 -4.00 -5.42
C SER A 102 22.65 -4.66 -5.73
N ALA A 103 23.37 -5.12 -4.71
CA ALA A 103 24.65 -5.82 -4.88
C ALA A 103 24.50 -7.14 -5.64
N ALA A 104 23.40 -7.87 -5.43
CA ALA A 104 23.07 -9.09 -6.15
C ALA A 104 22.49 -8.85 -7.56
N GLY A 105 22.25 -7.59 -7.95
CA GLY A 105 21.67 -7.23 -9.25
C GLY A 105 20.18 -7.58 -9.39
N VAL A 106 19.48 -7.78 -8.27
CA VAL A 106 18.05 -8.13 -8.25
C VAL A 106 17.21 -6.85 -8.41
N PRO A 107 16.33 -6.76 -9.41
CA PRO A 107 15.47 -5.59 -9.58
C PRO A 107 14.41 -5.55 -8.48
N TYR A 108 14.29 -4.41 -7.78
CA TYR A 108 13.34 -4.26 -6.68
C TYR A 108 12.54 -2.95 -6.76
N GLN A 109 11.42 -2.92 -6.04
CA GLN A 109 10.62 -1.72 -5.85
C GLN A 109 10.21 -1.60 -4.39
N LEU A 110 10.69 -0.55 -3.73
CA LEU A 110 10.30 -0.27 -2.35
C LEU A 110 8.90 0.37 -2.30
N ARG A 111 7.98 -0.25 -1.56
CA ARG A 111 6.63 0.26 -1.32
C ARG A 111 6.53 0.79 0.11
N GLY A 112 6.12 2.05 0.27
CA GLY A 112 5.94 2.67 1.61
C GLY A 112 7.16 3.40 2.19
N ALA A 113 8.25 3.55 1.42
CA ALA A 113 9.49 4.22 1.84
C ALA A 113 9.31 5.69 2.22
N GLU A 114 8.44 6.39 1.48
CA GLU A 114 8.15 7.79 1.75
C GLU A 114 7.04 7.82 2.79
N GLN A 115 7.40 8.04 4.06
CA GLN A 115 6.42 8.39 5.08
C GLN A 115 5.63 9.57 4.51
N PHE A 116 4.33 9.40 4.32
CA PHE A 116 3.47 10.44 3.75
C PHE A 116 3.68 11.80 4.45
N PHE A 117 3.91 11.78 5.76
CA PHE A 117 4.20 12.95 6.59
C PHE A 117 5.59 13.55 6.43
N GLU A 118 6.55 12.81 5.86
CA GLU A 118 7.89 13.31 5.58
C GLU A 118 7.95 14.14 4.31
N ARG A 119 6.93 14.04 3.44
CA ARG A 119 6.84 14.84 2.22
C ARG A 119 6.85 16.32 2.57
N PRO A 120 7.70 17.15 1.94
CA PRO A 120 7.79 18.58 2.20
C PRO A 120 6.41 19.26 2.15
N GLU A 121 5.60 18.88 1.16
CA GLU A 121 4.23 19.35 1.01
C GLU A 121 3.27 18.99 2.16
N VAL A 122 3.42 17.80 2.75
CA VAL A 122 2.60 17.34 3.86
C VAL A 122 3.09 17.96 5.16
N LYS A 123 4.41 18.07 5.36
CA LYS A 123 4.99 18.83 6.49
C LYS A 123 4.51 20.27 6.49
N GLN A 124 4.55 20.95 5.33
CA GLN A 124 4.07 22.32 5.18
C GLN A 124 2.58 22.46 5.53
N ALA A 125 1.74 21.55 5.04
CA ALA A 125 0.30 21.56 5.37
C ALA A 125 0.04 21.32 6.86
N VAL A 126 0.71 20.34 7.47
CA VAL A 126 0.58 20.04 8.91
C VAL A 126 1.07 21.19 9.78
N LEU A 127 2.17 21.85 9.41
CA LEU A 127 2.68 23.03 10.11
C LEU A 127 1.69 24.21 10.03
N ALA A 128 1.12 24.47 8.86
CA ALA A 128 0.12 25.52 8.69
C ALA A 128 -1.14 25.27 9.52
N LEU A 129 -1.64 24.02 9.54
CA LEU A 129 -2.80 23.62 10.34
C LEU A 129 -2.53 23.72 11.85
N ARG A 130 -1.32 23.36 12.30
CA ARG A 130 -0.92 23.52 13.71
C ARG A 130 -0.78 25.00 14.10
N GLY A 131 -0.34 25.84 13.16
CA GLY A 131 -0.26 27.29 13.36
C GLY A 131 -1.63 27.92 13.51
N SER A 132 -2.58 27.58 12.64
CA SER A 132 -3.95 28.11 12.71
C SER A 132 -4.68 27.63 13.96
N ALA A 133 -4.53 26.35 14.35
CA ALA A 133 -5.18 25.80 15.55
C ALA A 133 -4.69 26.42 16.87
N LYS A 134 -3.50 27.03 16.91
CA LYS A 134 -3.02 27.78 18.08
C LYS A 134 -3.60 29.19 18.19
N GLY A 135 -4.09 29.75 17.10
CA GLY A 135 -4.64 31.11 17.04
C GLY A 135 -6.15 31.18 17.26
N THR A 136 -6.83 30.04 17.35
CA THR A 136 -8.29 29.97 17.53
C THR A 136 -8.63 29.62 18.98
N ASP A 137 -9.71 30.21 19.48
CA ASP A 137 -10.22 30.03 20.84
C ASP A 137 -11.10 28.78 21.00
N GLY A 138 -11.11 27.89 20.00
CA GLY A 138 -11.92 26.67 19.98
C GLY A 138 -13.39 26.88 19.63
N SER A 139 -13.82 28.10 19.28
CA SER A 139 -15.22 28.41 18.93
C SER A 139 -15.56 28.16 17.44
N GLU A 140 -14.55 27.99 16.58
CA GLU A 140 -14.70 27.79 15.14
C GLU A 140 -14.87 26.33 14.71
N HIS A 141 -15.59 26.09 13.63
CA HIS A 141 -15.78 24.76 13.06
C HIS A 141 -14.47 24.24 12.44
N ALA A 142 -13.89 23.19 13.02
CA ALA A 142 -12.63 22.60 12.56
C ALA A 142 -12.57 22.30 11.03
N PRO A 143 -13.64 21.83 10.35
CA PRO A 143 -13.59 21.59 8.91
C PRO A 143 -13.45 22.84 8.05
N SER A 144 -14.03 23.98 8.44
CA SER A 144 -13.90 25.23 7.68
C SER A 144 -12.48 25.78 7.80
N LEU A 145 -11.92 25.77 9.02
CA LEU A 145 -10.53 26.13 9.29
C LEU A 145 -9.53 25.33 8.45
N VAL A 146 -9.71 24.01 8.40
CA VAL A 146 -8.87 23.14 7.57
C VAL A 146 -9.00 23.50 6.09
N ARG A 147 -10.21 23.76 5.61
CA ARG A 147 -10.46 24.15 4.21
C ARG A 147 -9.80 25.48 3.88
N ASP A 148 -9.87 26.47 4.76
CA ASP A 148 -9.31 27.80 4.54
C ASP A 148 -7.78 27.75 4.51
N VAL A 149 -7.16 27.02 5.46
CA VAL A 149 -5.71 26.83 5.50
C VAL A 149 -5.21 26.08 4.27
N LEU A 150 -5.87 24.99 3.87
CA LEU A 150 -5.47 24.22 2.68
C LEU A 150 -5.68 25.02 1.39
N SER A 151 -6.77 25.82 1.30
CA SER A 151 -7.01 26.70 0.16
C SER A 151 -5.95 27.80 0.06
N SER A 152 -5.50 28.36 1.20
CA SER A 152 -4.42 29.35 1.23
C SER A 152 -3.08 28.80 0.72
N LEU A 153 -2.85 27.49 0.89
CA LEU A 153 -1.68 26.78 0.38
C LEU A 153 -1.82 26.33 -1.10
N GLY A 154 -2.91 26.75 -1.76
CA GLY A 154 -3.18 26.45 -3.17
C GLY A 154 -3.74 25.04 -3.41
N TYR A 155 -4.24 24.35 -2.40
CA TYR A 155 -4.97 23.09 -2.58
C TYR A 155 -6.43 23.37 -2.96
N SER A 156 -6.97 22.60 -3.91
CA SER A 156 -8.35 22.76 -4.40
C SER A 156 -9.17 21.50 -4.20
N GLU A 157 -10.46 21.68 -3.90
CA GLU A 157 -11.47 20.62 -3.74
C GLU A 157 -11.87 19.98 -5.08
N LYS A 158 -11.69 20.69 -6.21
CA LYS A 158 -12.00 20.18 -7.55
C LYS A 158 -10.76 19.62 -8.23
N ALA A 159 -10.91 18.40 -8.77
CA ALA A 159 -9.93 17.84 -9.69
C ALA A 159 -9.76 18.71 -10.94
N PRO A 160 -8.53 18.90 -11.45
CA PRO A 160 -8.30 19.59 -12.70
C PRO A 160 -8.99 18.79 -13.80
N THR A 161 -10.01 19.39 -14.40
CA THR A 161 -10.72 18.82 -15.55
C THR A 161 -9.70 18.62 -16.67
N SER A 162 -9.60 17.37 -17.14
CA SER A 162 -8.67 16.93 -18.18
C SER A 162 -8.64 17.88 -19.37
N GLY A 163 -7.44 18.38 -19.74
CA GLY A 163 -7.25 19.06 -21.03
C GLY A 163 -6.11 20.07 -21.10
N VAL A 164 -5.64 20.62 -19.98
CA VAL A 164 -4.54 21.60 -20.01
C VAL A 164 -3.20 20.91 -19.79
N ARG A 165 -2.28 21.13 -20.74
CA ARG A 165 -0.91 20.64 -20.78
C ARG A 165 -0.25 20.75 -19.39
N CYS A 166 0.31 19.62 -18.95
CA CYS A 166 0.83 19.38 -17.61
C CYS A 166 1.99 20.33 -17.25
N GLY A 167 1.67 21.50 -16.69
CA GLY A 167 2.59 22.27 -15.87
C GLY A 167 2.76 21.65 -14.49
N ARG A 168 3.68 22.21 -13.68
CA ARG A 168 4.15 21.76 -12.35
C ARG A 168 3.07 21.37 -11.33
N SER A 169 1.80 21.75 -11.55
CA SER A 169 0.63 21.37 -10.75
C SER A 169 0.01 20.00 -11.13
N GLY A 170 0.23 19.53 -12.36
CA GLY A 170 -0.31 18.25 -12.87
C GLY A 170 0.37 17.00 -12.32
N SER A 171 1.61 17.11 -11.84
CA SER A 171 2.36 15.99 -11.23
C SER A 171 1.96 15.71 -9.77
N ARG A 172 1.25 16.65 -9.10
CA ARG A 172 0.71 16.46 -7.74
C ARG A 172 -0.58 15.64 -7.76
N TRP A 173 -1.42 15.84 -8.77
CA TRP A 173 -2.70 15.13 -8.96
C TRP A 173 -2.54 13.67 -9.39
N ARG A 174 -1.57 13.36 -10.28
CA ARG A 174 -1.37 12.00 -10.79
C ARG A 174 -1.03 10.97 -9.70
N ARG A 175 -0.38 11.39 -8.60
CA ARG A 175 -0.05 10.51 -7.47
C ARG A 175 -1.26 10.16 -6.59
N TRP A 176 -2.28 11.02 -6.54
CA TRP A 176 -3.50 10.78 -5.76
C TRP A 176 -4.54 9.94 -6.52
N CYS A 177 -4.70 10.13 -7.84
CA CYS A 177 -5.67 9.36 -8.63
C CYS A 177 -5.31 7.87 -8.81
N LEU A 178 -4.01 7.50 -8.81
CA LEU A 178 -3.61 6.09 -8.89
C LEU A 178 -4.06 5.29 -7.65
N TRP A 179 -4.27 5.97 -6.52
CA TRP A 179 -4.67 5.36 -5.25
C TRP A 179 -6.19 5.13 -5.16
N LEU A 180 -7.02 6.03 -5.71
CA LEU A 180 -8.48 5.91 -5.70
C LEU A 180 -9.05 4.91 -6.73
N MET A 181 -8.36 4.70 -7.86
CA MET A 181 -8.82 3.76 -8.90
C MET A 181 -8.65 2.27 -8.53
N LEU A 182 -7.81 1.95 -7.53
CA LEU A 182 -7.58 0.57 -7.09
C LEU A 182 -8.54 0.10 -5.98
N TYR A 183 -9.44 0.95 -5.47
CA TYR A 183 -10.25 0.63 -4.28
C TYR A 183 -11.78 0.69 -4.45
N THR A 184 -12.33 0.72 -5.67
CA THR A 184 -13.79 0.58 -5.86
C THR A 184 -14.15 -0.54 -6.84
N PRO A 185 -14.64 -1.70 -6.37
CA PRO A 185 -15.00 -2.83 -7.23
C PRO A 185 -16.41 -2.75 -7.85
N SER A 186 -17.09 -1.59 -7.81
CA SER A 186 -18.50 -1.47 -8.20
C SER A 186 -18.77 -0.33 -9.17
N ALA A 187 -18.25 -0.43 -10.39
CA ALA A 187 -18.73 0.38 -11.53
C ALA A 187 -18.73 -0.39 -12.86
N LYS A 188 -18.73 -1.73 -12.82
CA LYS A 188 -19.07 -2.58 -13.98
C LYS A 188 -20.56 -2.92 -13.93
N SER A 189 -21.44 -1.97 -14.25
CA SER A 189 -22.78 -2.24 -14.80
C SER A 189 -23.61 -0.97 -14.87
N ARG A 190 -23.48 -0.21 -15.96
CA ARG A 190 -24.62 0.43 -16.66
C ARG A 190 -24.14 1.28 -17.83
N LEU A 191 -24.62 0.89 -19.01
CA LEU A 191 -24.93 1.71 -20.20
C LEU A 191 -23.68 2.24 -20.93
N LEU A 192 -23.23 1.78 -22.10
CA LEU A 192 -23.92 1.21 -23.27
C LEU A 192 -25.27 1.86 -23.57
N HIS A 193 -25.22 3.06 -24.13
CA HIS A 193 -26.11 3.44 -25.23
C HIS A 193 -25.34 4.30 -26.24
N LYS A 194 -25.32 3.82 -27.48
CA LYS A 194 -24.95 4.58 -28.68
C LYS A 194 -26.01 5.62 -28.98
N HIS A 195 -25.62 6.80 -29.47
CA HIS A 195 -26.12 7.36 -30.75
C HIS A 195 -25.26 8.58 -31.16
N PRO A 196 -25.36 9.06 -32.43
CA PRO A 196 -24.23 9.29 -33.32
C PRO A 196 -24.01 10.81 -33.53
N LEU A 197 -23.42 11.20 -34.67
CA LEU A 197 -23.07 12.55 -35.15
C LEU A 197 -21.56 12.76 -35.07
N SER A 198 -20.84 13.14 -36.12
CA SER A 198 -21.17 13.41 -37.52
C SER A 198 -19.83 13.46 -38.27
N ARG A 199 -19.78 12.89 -39.47
CA ARG A 199 -18.68 13.13 -40.41
C ARG A 199 -18.67 14.61 -40.83
N GLY A 200 -17.51 15.24 -40.77
CA GLY A 200 -17.19 16.56 -41.35
C GLY A 200 -15.69 16.78 -41.17
N CYS A 201 -14.85 16.36 -42.13
CA CYS A 201 -14.42 17.11 -43.32
C CYS A 201 -13.34 18.17 -43.01
N LEU A 202 -12.27 18.14 -43.83
CA LEU A 202 -11.15 19.09 -43.98
C LEU A 202 -10.00 18.89 -42.96
N ARG A 203 -8.75 18.61 -43.35
CA ARG A 203 -8.02 18.65 -44.63
C ARG A 203 -6.94 17.56 -44.62
#